data_AF-A0A831UUI2-F1
#
_entry.id   AF-A0A831UUI2-F1
#
_cell.length_a   1.000
_cell.length_b   1.000
_cell.length_c   1.000
_cell.angle_alpha   90.00
_cell.angle_beta   90.00
_cell.angle_gamma   90.00
#
_symmetry.space_group_name_H-M   'P 1'
#
loop_
_entity.id
_entity.type
_entity.pdbx_description
1 polymer ?
#
loop_
_entity_poly.entity_id
_entity_poly.type
_entity_poly.pdbx_seq_one_letter_code
_entity_poly.pdbx_strand_id
1 'polypeptide(L)'
;MSLRRLRLRLSDALGLPKPDELSSRYGRAFERAVLMLLKAKDAVAALRAFIESYGEPHSGAFNKIRMLIPWARGVREVSEAPPVVAKIGDAVLTAQADFLISYEDGRREIVELKSHILKRGEWRVKAEWSFAAKVM
;
A
#
# COMPACT_ATOMS: atom_id res chain seq x y z
N MET A 1 -13.22 -31.20 16.29
CA MET A 1 -13.45 -30.42 15.05
C MET A 1 -12.51 -29.23 15.05
N SER A 2 -11.54 -29.20 14.14
CA SER A 2 -10.60 -28.09 14.00
C SER A 2 -11.35 -26.84 13.54
N LEU A 3 -11.37 -25.79 14.37
CA LEU A 3 -11.79 -24.45 13.99
C LEU A 3 -10.78 -23.93 12.95
N ARG A 4 -10.95 -24.34 11.69
CA ARG A 4 -10.52 -23.51 10.55
C ARG A 4 -11.31 -22.21 10.69
N ARG A 5 -10.80 -21.27 11.48
CA ARG A 5 -11.28 -19.88 11.50
C ARG A 5 -11.23 -19.43 10.05
N LEU A 6 -12.39 -19.33 9.41
CA LEU A 6 -12.48 -18.66 8.13
C LEU A 6 -11.95 -17.25 8.38
N ARG A 7 -10.71 -16.97 7.94
CA ARG A 7 -10.22 -15.61 7.71
C ARG A 7 -11.06 -15.05 6.56
N LEU A 8 -12.30 -14.70 6.85
CA LEU A 8 -13.23 -14.09 5.92
C LEU A 8 -12.82 -12.62 5.83
N ARG A 9 -12.39 -12.17 4.65
CA ARG A 9 -12.00 -10.77 4.47
C ARG A 9 -13.26 -9.92 4.59
N LEU A 10 -13.16 -8.74 5.20
CA LEU A 10 -14.29 -7.82 5.30
C LEU A 10 -14.86 -7.49 3.91
N SER A 11 -13.99 -7.36 2.90
CA SER A 11 -14.39 -7.19 1.50
C SER A 11 -15.24 -8.35 0.96
N ASP A 12 -14.93 -9.58 1.36
CA ASP A 12 -15.67 -10.77 0.95
C ASP A 12 -17.02 -10.84 1.68
N ALA A 13 -17.06 -10.48 2.97
CA ALA A 13 -18.29 -10.39 3.77
C ALA A 13 -19.25 -9.31 3.26
N LEU A 14 -18.71 -8.20 2.75
CA LEU A 14 -19.47 -7.08 2.18
C LEU A 14 -19.79 -7.26 0.69
N GLY A 15 -19.36 -8.37 0.07
CA GLY A 15 -19.62 -8.65 -1.34
C GLY A 15 -19.02 -7.62 -2.31
N LEU A 16 -17.89 -7.01 -1.95
CA LEU A 16 -17.29 -5.95 -2.77
C LEU A 16 -16.61 -6.52 -4.02
N PRO A 17 -16.73 -5.85 -5.18
CA PRO A 17 -16.06 -6.27 -6.39
C PRO A 17 -14.55 -6.23 -6.18
N LYS A 18 -13.82 -7.24 -6.66
CA LYS A 18 -12.35 -7.26 -6.62
C LYS A 18 -11.78 -6.17 -7.54
N PRO A 19 -10.68 -5.48 -7.16
CA PRO A 19 -9.96 -4.68 -8.13
C PRO A 19 -9.49 -5.58 -9.27
N ASP A 20 -9.47 -5.03 -10.48
CA ASP A 20 -8.91 -5.75 -11.62
C ASP A 20 -7.41 -6.04 -11.39
N GLU A 21 -6.93 -7.11 -12.01
CA GLU A 21 -5.58 -7.63 -11.79
C GLU A 21 -4.50 -6.59 -12.15
N LEU A 22 -4.74 -5.79 -13.19
CA LEU A 22 -3.83 -4.77 -13.66
C LEU A 22 -3.69 -3.62 -12.64
N SER A 23 -4.80 -3.08 -12.14
CA SER A 23 -4.82 -2.08 -11.07
C SER A 23 -4.14 -2.58 -9.81
N SER A 24 -4.38 -3.85 -9.45
CA SER A 24 -3.77 -4.49 -8.29
C SER A 24 -2.24 -4.61 -8.44
N ARG A 25 -1.77 -5.03 -9.61
CA ARG A 25 -0.34 -5.14 -9.93
C ARG A 25 0.34 -3.77 -9.93
N TYR A 26 -0.29 -2.77 -10.54
CA TYR A 26 0.23 -1.39 -10.56
C TYR A 26 0.35 -0.84 -9.13
N GLY A 27 -0.68 -1.00 -8.30
CA GLY A 27 -0.67 -0.54 -6.91
C GLY A 27 0.52 -1.08 -6.11
N ARG A 28 0.70 -2.40 -6.11
CA ARG A 28 1.82 -3.05 -5.43
C ARG A 28 3.19 -2.61 -5.96
N ALA A 29 3.32 -2.50 -7.29
CA ALA A 29 4.57 -2.04 -7.90
C ALA A 29 4.90 -0.59 -7.50
N PHE A 30 3.88 0.27 -7.42
CA PHE A 30 4.03 1.64 -6.99
C PHE A 30 4.42 1.74 -5.51
N GLU A 31 3.76 1.00 -4.62
CA GLU A 31 4.10 0.94 -3.19
C GLU A 31 5.55 0.49 -2.98
N ARG A 32 5.98 -0.60 -3.65
CA ARG A 32 7.37 -1.07 -3.57
C ARG A 32 8.38 -0.03 -4.07
N ALA A 33 8.06 0.66 -5.16
CA ALA A 33 8.91 1.70 -5.72
C ALA A 33 9.06 2.89 -4.76
N VAL A 34 7.96 3.30 -4.11
CA VAL A 34 8.01 4.37 -3.10
C VAL A 34 8.79 3.91 -1.87
N LEU A 35 8.62 2.68 -1.39
CA LEU A 35 9.44 2.15 -0.30
C LEU A 35 10.93 2.21 -0.64
N MET A 36 11.30 1.82 -1.86
CA MET A 36 12.68 1.90 -2.34
C MET A 36 13.18 3.34 -2.41
N LEU A 37 12.37 4.27 -2.90
CA LEU A 37 12.71 5.70 -2.91
C LEU A 37 12.99 6.21 -1.50
N LEU A 38 12.13 5.88 -0.54
CA LEU A 38 12.25 6.35 0.84
C LEU A 38 13.48 5.73 1.54
N LYS A 39 13.81 4.47 1.27
CA LYS A 39 15.00 3.80 1.82
C LYS A 39 16.31 4.29 1.21
N ALA A 40 16.39 4.31 -0.12
CA ALA A 40 17.63 4.60 -0.84
C ALA A 40 17.85 6.09 -1.10
N LYS A 41 16.80 6.91 -0.97
CA LYS A 41 16.77 8.32 -1.39
C LYS A 41 17.18 8.51 -2.86
N ASP A 42 17.02 7.46 -3.68
CA ASP A 42 17.40 7.40 -5.09
C ASP A 42 16.20 7.09 -5.98
N ALA A 43 15.90 8.03 -6.86
CA ALA A 43 14.83 7.89 -7.84
C ALA A 43 15.12 6.77 -8.84
N VAL A 44 16.36 6.57 -9.28
CA VAL A 44 16.70 5.54 -10.27
C VAL A 44 16.45 4.15 -9.70
N ALA A 45 16.88 3.90 -8.46
CA ALA A 45 16.57 2.66 -7.74
C ALA A 45 15.05 2.42 -7.62
N ALA A 46 14.28 3.46 -7.29
CA ALA A 46 12.82 3.37 -7.21
C ALA A 46 12.16 3.05 -8.56
N LEU A 47 12.60 3.69 -9.65
CA LEU A 47 12.09 3.42 -10.99
C LEU A 47 12.40 1.98 -11.45
N ARG A 48 13.60 1.46 -11.13
CA ARG A 48 13.96 0.05 -11.40
C ARG A 48 13.06 -0.91 -10.62
N ALA A 49 12.87 -0.68 -9.33
CA ALA A 49 11.98 -1.49 -8.49
C ALA A 49 10.53 -1.50 -9.01
N PHE A 50 10.05 -0.37 -9.56
CA PHE A 50 8.76 -0.31 -10.23
C PHE A 50 8.72 -1.23 -11.46
N ILE A 51 9.68 -1.10 -12.38
CA ILE A 51 9.73 -1.89 -13.62
C ILE A 51 9.84 -3.39 -13.30
N GLU A 52 10.67 -3.78 -12.34
CA GLU A 52 10.81 -5.17 -11.91
C GLU A 52 9.48 -5.78 -11.43
N SER A 53 8.64 -4.98 -10.77
CA SER A 53 7.37 -5.46 -10.22
C SER A 53 6.21 -5.34 -11.22
N TYR A 54 6.17 -4.25 -11.98
CA TYR A 54 5.11 -3.95 -12.93
C TYR A 54 5.33 -4.60 -14.30
N GLY A 55 6.56 -4.89 -14.67
CA GLY A 55 6.97 -5.53 -15.93
C GLY A 55 7.32 -4.56 -17.06
N GLU A 56 6.93 -3.30 -16.97
CA GLU A 56 7.18 -2.30 -18.01
C GLU A 56 7.34 -0.87 -17.44
N PRO A 57 7.93 0.07 -18.20
CA PRO A 57 7.94 1.48 -17.84
C PRO A 57 6.55 2.09 -17.85
N HIS A 58 6.24 2.96 -16.88
CA HIS A 58 4.98 3.69 -16.84
C HIS A 58 5.20 5.16 -16.49
N SER A 59 5.07 6.05 -17.48
CA SER A 59 5.37 7.49 -17.36
C SER A 59 4.64 8.17 -16.19
N GLY A 60 3.34 7.86 -16.01
CA GLY A 60 2.55 8.38 -14.90
C GLY A 60 3.08 7.97 -13.51
N ALA A 61 3.55 6.72 -13.34
CA ALA A 61 4.17 6.28 -12.10
C ALA A 61 5.52 6.98 -11.88
N PHE A 62 6.31 7.10 -12.93
CA PHE A 62 7.66 7.67 -12.86
C PHE A 62 7.63 9.15 -12.46
N ASN A 63 6.69 9.91 -13.01
CA ASN A 63 6.49 11.31 -12.64
C ASN A 63 6.08 11.43 -11.17
N LYS A 64 5.15 10.59 -10.69
CA LYS A 64 4.76 10.58 -9.28
C LYS A 64 5.95 10.25 -8.36
N ILE A 65 6.75 9.22 -8.69
CA ILE A 65 7.95 8.86 -7.91
C ILE A 65 8.92 10.03 -7.84
N ARG A 66 9.18 10.71 -8.95
CA ARG A 66 10.07 11.89 -8.98
C ARG A 66 9.56 13.03 -8.11
N MET A 67 8.24 13.27 -8.10
CA MET A 67 7.64 14.30 -7.25
C MET A 67 7.77 14.01 -5.74
N LEU A 68 8.00 12.75 -5.36
CA LEU A 68 8.18 12.34 -3.96
C LEU A 68 9.62 12.47 -3.46
N ILE A 69 10.58 12.83 -4.32
CA ILE A 69 12.00 13.00 -3.93
C ILE A 69 12.17 13.99 -2.77
N PRO A 70 11.54 15.19 -2.75
CA PRO A 70 11.69 16.12 -1.63
C PRO A 70 11.22 15.52 -0.30
N TRP A 71 10.16 14.72 -0.33
CA TRP A 71 9.66 14.01 0.85
C TRP A 71 10.65 12.96 1.35
N ALA A 72 11.20 12.15 0.45
CA ALA A 72 12.18 11.11 0.77
C ALA A 72 13.45 11.65 1.45
N ARG A 73 13.85 12.89 1.16
CA ARG A 73 15.05 13.51 1.77
C ARG A 73 14.95 13.64 3.28
N GLY A 74 13.77 13.97 3.79
CA GLY A 74 13.52 14.16 5.22
C GLY A 74 13.27 12.87 5.99
N VAL A 75 13.16 11.72 5.29
CA VAL A 75 12.94 10.42 5.92
C VAL A 75 14.27 9.88 6.46
N ARG A 76 14.25 9.47 7.72
CA ARG A 76 15.36 8.82 8.40
C ARG A 76 15.27 7.31 8.28
N GLU A 77 14.14 6.73 8.69
CA GLU A 77 13.86 5.30 8.55
C GLU A 77 12.44 5.08 8.01
N VAL A 78 12.29 4.00 7.25
CA VAL A 78 11.00 3.56 6.73
C VAL A 78 10.91 2.04 6.74
N SER A 79 9.72 1.54 7.08
CA SER A 79 9.37 0.13 6.99
C SER A 79 7.94 -0.02 6.49
N GLU A 80 7.60 -1.20 6.01
CA GLU A 80 6.20 -1.57 5.81
C GLU A 80 5.49 -1.54 7.16
N ALA A 81 4.29 -0.98 7.21
CA ALA A 81 3.55 -0.97 8.46
C ALA A 81 3.15 -2.40 8.84
N PRO A 82 3.22 -2.81 10.11
CA PRO A 82 2.71 -4.11 10.52
C PRO A 82 1.17 -4.10 10.51
N PRO A 83 0.52 -5.24 10.23
CA PRO A 83 -0.92 -5.32 10.32
C PRO A 83 -1.37 -5.22 11.79
N VAL A 84 -2.36 -4.39 12.05
CA VAL A 84 -3.08 -4.30 13.31
C VAL A 84 -4.22 -5.30 13.28
N VAL A 85 -4.46 -5.98 14.41
CA VAL A 85 -5.55 -6.95 14.57
C VAL A 85 -6.47 -6.47 15.69
N ALA A 86 -7.77 -6.38 15.41
CA ALA A 86 -8.81 -6.08 16.37
C ALA A 86 -9.85 -7.21 16.40
N LYS A 87 -10.41 -7.50 17.57
CA LYS A 87 -11.56 -8.40 17.71
C LYS A 87 -12.79 -7.59 18.09
N ILE A 88 -13.88 -7.76 17.35
CA ILE A 88 -15.17 -7.12 17.64
C ILE A 88 -16.23 -8.21 17.64
N GLY A 89 -16.77 -8.53 18.81
CA GLY A 89 -17.59 -9.73 19.00
C GLY A 89 -16.83 -10.98 18.54
N ASP A 90 -17.45 -11.77 17.67
CA ASP A 90 -16.87 -12.98 17.08
C ASP A 90 -16.03 -12.72 15.80
N ALA A 91 -15.96 -11.46 15.34
CA ALA A 91 -15.21 -11.09 14.15
C ALA A 91 -13.77 -10.69 14.48
N VAL A 92 -12.82 -11.11 13.62
CA VAL A 92 -11.43 -10.64 13.62
C VAL A 92 -11.27 -9.67 12.45
N LEU A 93 -10.97 -8.42 12.76
CA LEU A 93 -10.63 -7.38 11.80
C LEU A 93 -9.12 -7.18 11.80
N THR A 94 -8.55 -6.95 10.62
CA THR A 94 -7.16 -6.51 10.53
C THR A 94 -7.05 -5.36 9.54
N ALA A 95 -6.03 -4.52 9.73
CA ALA A 95 -5.77 -3.33 8.94
C ALA A 95 -4.26 -3.05 8.92
N GLN A 96 -3.72 -2.62 7.79
CA GLN A 96 -2.31 -2.22 7.69
C GLN A 96 -2.29 -0.90 6.94
N ALA A 97 -1.37 0.00 7.31
CA ALA A 97 -1.02 1.11 6.43
C ALA A 97 0.04 0.65 5.42
N ASP A 98 0.48 1.51 4.51
CA ASP A 98 1.64 1.16 3.67
C ASP A 98 2.93 1.23 4.47
N PHE A 99 3.18 2.36 5.15
CA PHE A 99 4.48 2.60 5.78
C PHE A 99 4.38 3.12 7.21
N LEU A 100 5.40 2.79 8.00
CA LEU A 100 5.81 3.54 9.18
C LEU A 100 7.07 4.32 8.84
N ILE A 101 7.03 5.63 9.05
CA ILE A 101 8.12 6.54 8.71
C ILE A 101 8.57 7.29 9.96
N SER A 102 9.89 7.36 10.17
CA SER A 102 10.52 8.31 11.07
C SER A 102 11.29 9.33 10.24
N TYR A 103 11.20 10.61 10.63
CA TYR A 103 11.87 11.72 9.96
C TYR A 103 13.11 12.15 10.75
N GLU A 104 14.01 12.88 10.08
CA GLU A 104 15.23 13.42 10.69
C GLU A 104 14.93 14.41 11.83
N ASP A 105 13.78 15.10 11.78
CA ASP A 105 13.31 16.03 12.81
C ASP A 105 12.67 15.34 14.03
N GLY A 106 12.66 14.00 14.07
CA GLY A 106 12.08 13.20 15.14
C GLY A 106 10.59 12.92 15.01
N ARG A 107 9.90 13.49 14.01
CA ARG A 107 8.49 13.20 13.72
C ARG A 107 8.33 11.74 13.27
N ARG A 108 7.17 11.16 13.56
CA ARG A 108 6.77 9.81 13.12
C ARG A 108 5.39 9.84 12.50
N GLU A 109 5.21 9.10 11.41
CA GLU A 109 3.94 9.04 10.69
C GLU A 109 3.61 7.62 10.23
N ILE A 110 2.31 7.36 10.14
CA ILE A 110 1.73 6.19 9.50
C ILE A 110 1.19 6.66 8.14
N VAL A 111 1.62 6.04 7.04
CA VAL A 111 1.31 6.53 5.69
C VAL A 111 0.55 5.51 4.88
N GLU A 112 -0.49 5.98 4.19
CA GLU A 112 -1.26 5.26 3.18
C GLU A 112 -1.16 5.98 1.83
N LEU A 113 -0.57 5.33 0.83
CA LEU A 113 -0.45 5.78 -0.54
C LEU A 113 -1.77 5.58 -1.29
N LYS A 114 -2.47 6.69 -1.57
CA LYS A 114 -3.57 6.68 -2.54
C LYS A 114 -3.00 6.73 -3.96
N SER A 115 -2.76 5.57 -4.54
CA SER A 115 -1.98 5.51 -5.77
C SER A 115 -2.71 5.98 -7.06
N HIS A 116 -4.04 6.16 -7.14
CA HIS A 116 -4.75 6.31 -8.45
C HIS A 116 -5.82 7.41 -8.52
N ILE A 117 -6.00 7.92 -9.75
CA ILE A 117 -7.21 8.61 -10.24
C ILE A 117 -8.31 7.54 -10.28
N LEU A 118 -9.23 7.58 -9.34
CA LEU A 118 -10.31 6.61 -9.22
C LEU A 118 -11.55 7.13 -9.94
N LYS A 119 -12.21 6.29 -10.73
CA LYS A 119 -13.55 6.62 -11.26
C LYS A 119 -14.55 6.63 -10.10
N ARG A 120 -15.70 7.29 -10.28
CA ARG A 120 -16.74 7.39 -9.24
C ARG A 120 -17.18 5.98 -8.80
N GLY A 121 -16.98 5.65 -7.52
CA GLY A 121 -17.31 4.34 -6.93
C GLY A 121 -16.13 3.41 -6.69
N GLU A 122 -15.04 3.51 -7.47
CA GLU A 122 -13.83 2.68 -7.28
C GLU A 122 -13.06 3.04 -6.01
N TRP A 123 -13.24 4.26 -5.48
CA TRP A 123 -12.61 4.68 -4.23
C TRP A 123 -13.08 3.88 -3.03
N ARG A 124 -14.38 3.52 -2.99
CA ARG A 124 -14.96 2.74 -1.90
C ARG A 124 -14.44 1.31 -1.96
N VAL A 125 -14.42 0.76 -3.18
CA VAL A 125 -13.85 -0.57 -3.44
C VAL A 125 -12.38 -0.60 -3.03
N LYS A 126 -11.54 0.33 -3.51
CA LYS A 126 -10.12 0.37 -3.17
C LYS A 126 -9.86 0.61 -1.68
N ALA A 127 -10.60 1.50 -1.02
CA ALA A 127 -10.41 1.74 0.42
C ALA A 127 -10.68 0.47 1.25
N GLU A 128 -11.76 -0.23 0.94
CA GLU A 128 -12.15 -1.48 1.61
C GLU A 128 -11.22 -2.65 1.24
N TRP A 129 -10.69 -2.68 0.00
CA TRP A 129 -9.67 -3.64 -0.41
C TRP A 129 -8.28 -3.33 0.11
N SER A 130 -7.88 -2.08 0.29
CA SER A 130 -6.66 -1.72 1.04
C SER A 130 -6.80 -2.20 2.48
N PHE A 131 -7.97 -2.03 3.09
CA PHE A 131 -8.26 -2.59 4.40
C PHE A 131 -8.21 -4.13 4.40
N ALA A 132 -8.70 -4.80 3.34
CA ALA A 132 -8.86 -6.24 3.24
C ALA A 132 -7.69 -7.06 2.64
N ALA A 133 -6.86 -6.48 1.78
CA ALA A 133 -5.69 -7.13 1.17
C ALA A 133 -4.49 -7.12 2.11
N LYS A 134 -4.46 -6.12 3.00
CA LYS A 134 -3.52 -5.92 4.09
C LYS A 134 -3.81 -6.79 5.33
N VAL A 135 -4.75 -7.73 5.18
CA VAL A 135 -5.23 -8.70 6.19
C VAL A 135 -4.50 -10.04 6.14
N MET A 136 -3.69 -10.28 5.10
CA MET A 136 -3.04 -11.59 4.88
C MET A 136 -1.93 -11.90 5.89
#